data_AF-A0A8S4R4I7-F1
#
_entry.id   AF-A0A8S4R4I7-F1
#
_cell.length_a   1.000
_cell.length_b   1.000
_cell.length_c   1.000
_cell.angle_alpha   90.00
_cell.angle_beta   90.00
_cell.angle_gamma   90.00
#
_symmetry.space_group_name_H-M   'P 1'
#
loop_
_entity.id
_entity.type
_entity.pdbx_description
1 polymer ?
#
loop_
_entity_poly.entity_id
_entity_poly.type
_entity_poly.pdbx_seq_one_letter_code
_entity_poly.pdbx_strand_id
1 'polypeptide(L)'
;MAQTAGVKPMTIAGRVASERERCIGMTDAERAWRKQWLKDQILASNEPVHVEEYWRERTNPLRRIYRKPLDVLFNKLAPVLGQQRAADYRYITGKLGFIAVGILAVHYYFKYQGNDWTKKGGWRVTRTKPMVLPGQPGFPYKSERCKDSDYADRGFSASVLHGAN
;
A
#
# COMPACT_ATOMS: atom_id res chain seq x y z
N MET A 1 11.75 -12.31 13.45
CA MET A 1 12.90 -13.12 13.86
C MET A 1 12.36 -14.28 14.67
N ALA A 2 12.61 -15.53 14.27
CA ALA A 2 12.10 -16.68 15.00
C ALA A 2 12.68 -16.67 16.42
N GLN A 3 11.83 -16.83 17.43
CA GLN A 3 12.27 -16.98 18.81
C GLN A 3 12.97 -18.33 18.94
N THR A 4 14.30 -18.36 18.87
CA THR A 4 15.05 -19.57 19.20
C THR A 4 14.94 -19.75 20.72
N ALA A 5 14.35 -20.87 21.15
CA ALA A 5 13.96 -21.16 22.54
C ALA A 5 15.17 -21.22 23.51
N GLY A 6 15.78 -20.08 23.80
CA GLY A 6 16.96 -19.97 24.68
C GLY A 6 18.30 -20.35 24.03
N VAL A 7 18.30 -20.87 22.80
CA VAL A 7 19.53 -21.24 22.07
C VAL A 7 20.01 -20.08 21.20
N LYS A 8 21.31 -19.77 21.25
CA LYS A 8 21.91 -18.73 20.40
C LYS A 8 21.68 -19.10 18.93
N PRO A 9 20.99 -18.26 18.13
CA PRO A 9 20.74 -18.56 16.74
C PRO A 9 22.08 -18.62 15.99
N MET A 10 22.46 -19.81 15.54
CA MET A 10 23.62 -20.00 14.67
C MET A 10 23.15 -20.01 13.22
N THR A 11 23.85 -19.29 12.35
CA THR A 11 23.56 -19.29 10.92
C THR A 11 24.04 -20.61 10.31
N ILE A 12 23.13 -21.39 9.71
CA ILE A 12 23.46 -22.71 9.11
C ILE A 12 24.52 -22.56 7.99
N ALA A 13 24.54 -21.41 7.32
CA ALA A 13 25.50 -21.10 6.26
C ALA A 13 26.94 -20.81 6.76
N GLY A 14 27.13 -20.56 8.06
CA GLY A 14 28.44 -20.30 8.67
C GLY A 14 29.17 -19.05 8.14
N ARG A 15 30.48 -18.96 8.44
CA ARG A 15 31.37 -17.84 8.02
C ARG A 15 31.45 -17.69 6.49
N VAL A 16 31.51 -18.83 5.80
CA VAL A 16 31.65 -18.95 4.34
C VAL A 16 30.44 -18.50 3.53
N ALA A 17 29.35 -18.08 4.18
CA ALA A 17 28.26 -17.38 3.50
C ALA A 17 28.76 -16.11 2.79
N SER A 18 29.62 -15.34 3.47
CA SER A 18 30.22 -14.12 2.92
C SER A 18 31.29 -14.47 1.87
N GLU A 19 31.28 -13.76 0.74
CA GLU A 19 32.28 -13.93 -0.32
C GLU A 19 33.68 -13.52 0.15
N ARG A 20 33.77 -12.46 0.97
CA ARG A 20 35.04 -11.97 1.50
C ARG A 20 35.74 -13.03 2.35
N GLU A 21 34.99 -13.73 3.19
CA GLU A 21 35.52 -14.80 4.05
C GLU A 21 36.01 -16.00 3.24
N ARG A 22 35.36 -16.26 2.09
CA ARG A 22 35.80 -17.29 1.14
C ARG A 22 37.13 -16.91 0.49
N CYS A 23 37.33 -15.62 0.18
CA CYS A 23 38.58 -15.12 -0.42
C CYS A 23 39.77 -15.14 0.54
N ILE A 24 39.55 -15.01 1.86
CA ILE A 24 40.60 -15.09 2.88
C ILE A 24 41.18 -16.51 2.98
N GLY A 25 40.36 -17.52 2.67
CA GLY A 25 40.76 -18.94 2.66
C GLY A 25 39.72 -19.82 3.35
N MET A 26 39.60 -21.06 2.87
CA MET A 26 38.71 -22.07 3.44
C MET A 26 39.50 -23.31 3.82
N THR A 27 39.21 -23.87 4.98
CA THR A 27 39.66 -25.21 5.38
C THR A 27 38.97 -26.28 4.53
N ASP A 28 39.52 -27.49 4.49
CA ASP A 28 38.93 -28.59 3.71
C ASP A 28 37.53 -28.97 4.23
N ALA A 29 37.33 -28.91 5.56
CA ALA A 29 36.03 -29.13 6.19
C ALA A 29 35.00 -28.06 5.76
N GLU A 30 35.40 -26.78 5.72
CA GLU A 30 34.54 -25.69 5.26
C GLU A 30 34.17 -25.83 3.77
N ARG A 31 35.09 -26.31 2.93
CA ARG A 31 34.80 -26.58 1.50
C ARG A 31 33.83 -27.75 1.33
N ALA A 32 34.00 -28.83 2.08
CA ALA A 32 33.07 -29.95 2.07
C ALA A 32 31.66 -29.53 2.52
N TRP A 33 31.58 -28.75 3.61
CA TRP A 33 30.32 -28.18 4.09
C TRP A 33 29.67 -27.27 3.04
N ARG A 34 30.44 -26.39 2.41
CA ARG A 34 29.91 -25.49 1.37
C ARG A 34 29.41 -26.27 0.15
N LYS A 35 30.11 -27.34 -0.24
CA LYS A 35 29.68 -28.23 -1.34
C LYS A 35 28.34 -28.89 -1.00
N GLN A 36 28.16 -29.35 0.24
CA GLN A 36 26.89 -29.90 0.70
C GLN A 36 25.80 -28.83 0.69
N TRP A 37 26.04 -27.68 1.31
CA TRP A 37 25.09 -26.56 1.33
C TRP A 37 24.63 -26.16 -0.07
N LEU A 38 25.54 -26.05 -1.03
CA LEU A 38 25.20 -25.72 -2.42
C LEU A 38 24.32 -26.77 -3.09
N LYS A 39 24.53 -28.06 -2.77
CA LYS A 39 23.64 -29.14 -3.24
C LYS A 39 22.27 -29.06 -2.59
N ASP A 40 22.21 -28.71 -1.30
CA ASP A 40 20.96 -28.59 -0.56
C ASP A 40 20.10 -27.40 -1.06
N GLN A 41 20.68 -26.44 -1.78
CA GLN A 41 19.92 -25.36 -2.45
C GLN A 41 19.27 -25.80 -3.77
N ILE A 42 19.58 -26.98 -4.29
CA ILE A 42 18.98 -27.49 -5.51
C ILE A 42 17.60 -28.03 -5.16
N LEU A 43 16.56 -27.35 -5.62
CA LEU A 43 15.18 -27.79 -5.43
C LEU A 43 14.94 -29.11 -6.17
N ALA A 44 14.02 -29.91 -5.63
CA ALA A 44 13.57 -31.11 -6.32
C ALA A 44 12.85 -30.72 -7.63
N SER A 45 12.87 -31.61 -8.63
CA SER A 45 12.32 -31.34 -9.96
C SER A 45 10.81 -31.02 -9.97
N ASN A 46 10.09 -31.48 -8.95
CA ASN A 46 8.67 -31.23 -8.75
C ASN A 46 8.37 -29.89 -8.07
N GLU A 47 9.37 -29.21 -7.52
CA GLU A 47 9.19 -27.93 -6.84
C GLU A 47 9.46 -26.76 -7.80
N PRO A 48 8.66 -25.68 -7.74
CA PRO A 48 7.57 -25.40 -6.80
C PRO A 48 6.21 -26.03 -7.20
N VAL A 49 5.54 -26.65 -6.23
CA VAL A 49 4.20 -27.26 -6.43
C VAL A 49 3.11 -26.19 -6.28
N HIS A 50 2.35 -25.94 -7.34
CA HIS A 50 1.15 -25.11 -7.26
C HIS A 50 -0.07 -25.97 -6.91
N VAL A 51 -0.58 -25.83 -5.68
CA VAL A 51 -1.80 -26.52 -5.24
C VAL A 51 -3.01 -25.61 -5.45
N GLU A 52 -3.84 -25.94 -6.42
CA GLU A 52 -5.01 -25.12 -6.79
C GLU A 52 -6.05 -25.05 -5.67
N GLU A 53 -6.25 -26.15 -4.96
CA GLU A 53 -7.20 -26.28 -3.84
C GLU A 53 -6.84 -25.31 -2.71
N TYR A 54 -5.58 -25.30 -2.31
CA TYR A 54 -5.07 -24.38 -1.30
C TYR A 54 -5.25 -22.91 -1.71
N TRP A 55 -4.99 -22.59 -2.98
CA TRP A 55 -5.23 -21.24 -3.49
C TRP A 55 -6.72 -20.88 -3.47
N ARG A 56 -7.58 -21.85 -3.78
CA ARG A 56 -9.03 -21.69 -3.86
C ARG A 56 -9.68 -21.45 -2.51
N GLU A 57 -9.30 -22.22 -1.51
CA GLU A 57 -9.83 -22.07 -0.16
C GLU A 57 -9.34 -20.77 0.50
N ARG A 58 -8.09 -20.38 0.24
CA ARG A 58 -7.52 -19.14 0.78
C ARG A 58 -8.10 -17.86 0.19
N THR A 59 -8.73 -17.92 -1.00
CA THR A 59 -9.20 -16.72 -1.71
C THR A 59 -10.71 -16.65 -1.83
N ASN A 60 -11.30 -15.64 -1.19
CA ASN A 60 -12.74 -15.37 -1.27
C ASN A 60 -13.24 -15.23 -2.72
N PRO A 61 -14.45 -15.68 -3.07
CA PRO A 61 -15.01 -15.58 -4.42
C PRO A 61 -15.03 -14.16 -4.99
N LEU A 62 -15.43 -13.16 -4.18
CA LEU A 62 -15.40 -11.75 -4.58
C LEU A 62 -13.98 -11.29 -4.95
N ARG A 63 -13.00 -11.74 -4.17
CA ARG A 63 -11.58 -11.44 -4.41
C ARG A 63 -11.08 -12.04 -5.71
N ARG A 64 -11.61 -13.19 -6.12
CA ARG A 64 -11.26 -13.84 -7.39
C ARG A 64 -11.85 -13.09 -8.58
N ILE A 65 -13.09 -12.62 -8.46
CA ILE A 65 -13.79 -11.90 -9.54
C ILE A 65 -13.06 -10.59 -9.89
N TYR A 66 -12.79 -9.72 -8.91
CA TYR A 66 -12.14 -8.44 -9.23
C TYR A 66 -10.66 -8.59 -9.63
N ARG A 67 -10.00 -9.70 -9.27
CA ARG A 67 -8.61 -9.98 -9.65
C ARG A 67 -8.46 -10.56 -11.06
N LYS A 68 -9.46 -11.32 -11.53
CA LYS A 68 -9.46 -11.99 -12.84
C LYS A 68 -8.96 -11.14 -14.02
N PRO A 69 -9.42 -9.88 -14.22
CA PRO A 69 -9.00 -9.14 -15.41
C PRO A 69 -7.48 -8.91 -15.45
N LEU A 70 -6.87 -8.55 -14.32
CA LEU A 70 -5.42 -8.37 -14.24
C LEU A 70 -4.69 -9.71 -14.28
N ASP A 71 -5.24 -10.77 -13.68
CA ASP A 71 -4.65 -12.11 -13.77
C ASP A 71 -4.56 -12.57 -15.24
N VAL A 72 -5.63 -12.43 -16.02
CA VAL A 72 -5.64 -12.79 -17.45
C VAL A 72 -4.64 -11.97 -18.26
N LEU A 73 -4.57 -10.66 -18.02
CA LEU A 73 -3.65 -9.78 -18.73
C LEU A 73 -2.18 -10.15 -18.44
N PHE A 74 -1.80 -10.26 -17.16
CA PHE A 74 -0.42 -10.51 -16.79
C PHE A 74 0.03 -11.95 -17.03
N ASN A 75 -0.89 -12.92 -17.02
CA ASN A 75 -0.59 -14.29 -17.45
C ASN A 75 -0.25 -14.34 -18.96
N LYS A 76 -0.93 -13.53 -19.79
CA LYS A 76 -0.60 -13.40 -21.21
C LYS A 76 0.73 -12.68 -21.46
N LEU A 77 1.10 -11.76 -20.57
CA LEU A 77 2.37 -11.01 -20.65
C LEU A 77 3.56 -11.74 -20.00
N ALA A 78 3.30 -12.77 -19.20
CA ALA A 78 4.31 -13.58 -18.52
C ALA A 78 5.44 -14.13 -19.42
N PRO A 79 5.20 -14.64 -20.65
CA PRO A 79 6.29 -15.14 -21.49
C PRO A 79 7.29 -14.06 -21.93
N VAL A 80 6.87 -12.79 -21.99
CA VAL A 80 7.73 -11.66 -22.38
C VAL A 80 8.43 -11.04 -21.17
N LEU A 81 7.71 -10.91 -20.05
CA LEU A 81 8.22 -10.23 -18.85
C LEU A 81 8.97 -11.15 -17.90
N GLY A 82 8.72 -12.46 -17.96
CA GLY A 82 9.11 -13.42 -16.93
C GLY A 82 8.08 -13.50 -15.80
N GLN A 83 7.97 -14.68 -15.18
CA GLN A 83 6.92 -14.99 -14.20
C GLN A 83 6.97 -14.10 -12.95
N GLN A 84 8.17 -13.85 -12.41
CA GLN A 84 8.34 -13.00 -11.22
C GLN A 84 7.92 -11.56 -11.49
N ARG A 85 8.42 -10.96 -12.58
CA ARG A 85 8.12 -9.56 -12.94
C ARG A 85 6.65 -9.37 -13.29
N ALA A 86 6.03 -10.33 -13.98
CA ALA A 86 4.60 -10.29 -14.27
C ALA A 86 3.75 -10.28 -12.99
N ALA A 87 4.13 -11.08 -11.97
CA ALA A 87 3.45 -11.08 -10.67
C ALA A 87 3.60 -9.74 -9.92
N ASP A 88 4.78 -9.15 -9.94
CA ASP A 88 5.06 -7.86 -9.29
C ASP A 88 4.30 -6.72 -9.96
N TYR A 89 4.33 -6.64 -11.29
CA TYR A 89 3.60 -5.61 -12.02
C TYR A 89 2.09 -5.75 -11.86
N ARG A 90 1.54 -6.97 -11.86
CA ARG A 90 0.13 -7.21 -11.56
C ARG A 90 -0.27 -6.64 -10.19
N TYR A 91 0.59 -6.80 -9.19
CA TYR A 91 0.35 -6.29 -7.84
C TYR A 91 0.38 -4.76 -7.79
N ILE A 92 1.38 -4.14 -8.41
CA ILE A 92 1.55 -2.67 -8.44
C ILE A 92 0.42 -2.02 -9.23
N THR A 93 0.14 -2.50 -10.46
CA THR A 93 -0.92 -1.96 -11.31
C THR A 93 -2.28 -2.06 -10.64
N GLY A 94 -2.59 -3.18 -9.97
CA GLY A 94 -3.83 -3.33 -9.22
C GLY A 94 -3.99 -2.29 -8.12
N LYS A 95 -2.94 -2.07 -7.31
CA LYS A 95 -2.95 -1.06 -6.24
C LYS A 95 -3.11 0.36 -6.79
N LEU A 96 -2.31 0.72 -7.80
CA LEU A 96 -2.36 2.05 -8.41
C LEU A 96 -3.73 2.31 -9.05
N GLY A 97 -4.31 1.31 -9.72
CA GLY A 97 -5.66 1.40 -10.28
C GLY A 97 -6.73 1.71 -9.22
N PHE A 98 -6.72 0.97 -8.10
CA PHE A 98 -7.66 1.24 -7.01
C PHE A 98 -7.44 2.59 -6.35
N ILE A 99 -6.18 3.02 -6.17
CA ILE A 99 -5.87 4.34 -5.62
C ILE A 99 -6.38 5.45 -6.54
N ALA A 100 -6.13 5.34 -7.86
CA ALA A 100 -6.57 6.33 -8.83
C ALA A 100 -8.09 6.47 -8.84
N VAL A 101 -8.82 5.35 -8.89
CA VAL A 101 -10.29 5.36 -8.81
C VAL A 101 -10.78 5.95 -7.48
N GLY A 102 -10.13 5.61 -6.36
CA GLY A 102 -10.46 6.17 -5.06
C GLY A 102 -10.29 7.69 -4.99
N ILE A 103 -9.16 8.22 -5.50
CA ILE A 103 -8.89 9.67 -5.56
C ILE A 103 -9.94 10.37 -6.41
N LEU A 104 -10.24 9.84 -7.60
CA LEU A 104 -11.24 10.42 -8.49
C LEU A 104 -12.64 10.41 -7.86
N ALA A 105 -13.03 9.31 -7.21
CA ALA A 105 -14.32 9.20 -6.53
C ALA A 105 -14.44 10.19 -5.37
N VAL A 106 -13.40 10.31 -4.52
CA VAL A 106 -13.37 11.27 -3.41
C VAL A 106 -13.39 12.71 -3.93
N HIS A 107 -12.60 13.02 -4.95
CA HIS A 107 -12.56 14.36 -5.54
C HIS A 107 -13.92 14.73 -6.17
N TYR A 108 -14.51 13.82 -6.94
CA TYR A 108 -15.83 14.01 -7.53
C TYR A 108 -16.90 14.21 -6.45
N TYR A 109 -16.87 13.41 -5.38
CA TYR A 109 -17.76 13.54 -4.24
C TYR A 109 -17.67 14.93 -3.61
N PHE A 110 -16.48 15.41 -3.26
CA PHE A 110 -16.34 16.73 -2.64
C PHE A 110 -16.67 17.88 -3.59
N LYS A 111 -16.48 17.70 -4.90
CA LYS A 111 -16.77 18.73 -5.90
C LYS A 111 -18.27 18.97 -6.11
N TYR A 112 -19.08 17.90 -6.11
CA TYR A 112 -20.50 18.00 -6.49
C TYR A 112 -21.48 17.65 -5.36
N GLN A 113 -21.03 16.88 -4.37
CA GLN A 113 -21.84 16.36 -3.27
C GLN A 113 -21.28 16.76 -1.90
N GLY A 114 -20.75 17.99 -1.81
CA GLY A 114 -20.39 18.61 -0.55
C GLY A 114 -21.55 18.70 0.43
N ASN A 115 -21.22 18.80 1.72
CA ASN A 115 -22.20 18.98 2.80
C ASN A 115 -22.70 20.43 2.83
N ASP A 116 -23.71 20.70 2.00
CA ASP A 116 -24.41 21.99 1.94
C ASP A 116 -25.59 22.03 2.93
N TRP A 117 -26.03 23.24 3.28
CA TRP A 117 -27.18 23.46 4.17
C TRP A 117 -28.48 22.81 3.69
N THR A 118 -28.64 22.58 2.38
CA THR A 118 -29.81 21.95 1.76
C THR A 118 -29.89 20.44 1.98
N LYS A 119 -28.81 19.80 2.45
CA LYS A 119 -28.70 18.34 2.59
C LYS A 119 -28.53 17.95 4.06
N LYS A 120 -29.18 16.85 4.45
CA LYS A 120 -29.11 16.31 5.84
C LYS A 120 -27.80 15.56 6.12
N GLY A 121 -27.12 15.07 5.09
CA GLY A 121 -25.95 14.21 5.23
C GLY A 121 -24.78 14.66 4.36
N GLY A 122 -23.64 14.00 4.55
CA GLY A 122 -22.42 14.24 3.81
C GLY A 122 -21.23 14.47 4.72
N TRP A 123 -20.02 14.43 4.15
CA TRP A 123 -18.81 14.66 4.92
C TRP A 123 -18.69 16.13 5.33
N ARG A 124 -18.65 16.39 6.64
CA ARG A 124 -18.41 17.72 7.19
C ARG A 124 -16.90 17.99 7.22
N VAL A 125 -16.45 18.96 6.44
CA VAL A 125 -15.06 19.40 6.42
C VAL A 125 -14.94 20.70 7.21
N THR A 126 -14.40 20.62 8.42
CA THR A 126 -14.03 21.80 9.21
C THR A 126 -12.53 22.03 9.08
N ARG A 127 -12.13 23.17 8.52
CA ARG A 127 -10.72 23.56 8.44
C ARG A 127 -10.31 24.28 9.73
N THR A 128 -9.14 23.93 10.24
CA THR A 128 -8.49 24.67 11.32
C THR A 128 -7.87 25.96 10.77
N LYS A 129 -7.61 26.92 11.66
CA LYS A 129 -6.91 28.15 11.30
C LYS A 129 -5.53 27.85 10.69
N PRO A 130 -5.11 28.54 9.63
CA PRO A 130 -3.75 28.41 9.12
C PRO A 130 -2.76 29.00 10.13
N MET A 131 -1.54 28.47 10.13
CA MET A 131 -0.44 29.02 10.91
C MET A 131 0.10 30.27 10.20
N VAL A 132 0.01 31.42 10.86
CA VAL A 132 0.56 32.70 10.36
C VAL A 132 1.49 33.27 11.42
N LEU A 133 2.75 33.52 11.05
CA LEU A 133 3.80 33.99 11.96
C LEU A 133 4.01 35.51 11.84
N PRO A 134 4.55 36.16 12.88
CA PRO A 134 4.94 37.58 12.81
C PRO A 134 5.89 37.83 11.62
N GLY A 135 5.58 38.85 10.81
CA GLY A 135 6.36 39.19 9.61
C GLY A 135 5.90 38.50 8.31
N GLN A 136 4.95 37.56 8.37
CA GLN A 136 4.30 37.02 7.17
C GLN A 136 3.08 37.86 6.78
N PRO A 137 2.73 37.95 5.48
CA PRO A 137 1.51 38.62 5.04
C PRO A 137 0.29 37.95 5.69
N GLY A 138 -0.58 38.77 6.29
CA GLY A 138 -1.78 38.30 7.00
C GLY A 138 -1.61 38.09 8.51
N PHE A 139 -0.47 38.47 9.11
CA PHE A 139 -0.31 38.52 10.57
C PHE A 139 -0.87 39.83 11.15
N PRO A 140 -1.66 39.80 12.25
CA PRO A 140 -2.24 38.62 12.89
C PRO A 140 -3.40 38.03 12.08
N TYR A 141 -3.52 36.70 12.06
CA TYR A 141 -4.62 36.02 11.35
C TYR A 141 -5.96 36.43 11.97
N LYS A 142 -6.81 37.07 11.18
CA LYS A 142 -8.20 37.38 11.55
C LYS A 142 -9.11 36.32 10.96
N SER A 143 -9.90 35.67 11.82
CA SER A 143 -10.91 34.71 11.38
C SER A 143 -12.02 35.41 10.61
N GLU A 144 -12.45 34.84 9.49
CA GLU A 144 -13.65 35.28 8.76
C GLU A 144 -14.94 34.89 9.50
N ARG A 145 -14.85 33.86 10.37
CA ARG A 145 -15.96 33.42 11.23
C ARG A 145 -15.88 34.17 12.55
N CYS A 146 -16.84 35.05 12.78
CA CYS A 146 -16.90 35.92 13.97
C CYS A 146 -18.16 35.66 14.80
N LYS A 147 -19.23 35.15 14.20
CA LYS A 147 -20.47 34.81 14.88
C LYS A 147 -20.57 33.31 15.10
N ASP A 148 -21.27 32.89 16.16
CA ASP A 148 -21.48 31.48 16.47
C ASP A 148 -22.20 30.72 15.32
N SER A 149 -23.09 31.42 14.59
CA SER A 149 -23.78 30.89 13.41
C SER A 149 -22.82 30.52 12.26
N ASP A 150 -21.69 31.20 12.12
CA ASP A 150 -20.77 31.02 10.99
C ASP A 150 -20.08 29.64 11.01
N TYR A 151 -20.04 28.99 12.18
CA TYR A 151 -19.48 27.64 12.34
C TYR A 151 -20.42 26.52 11.86
N ALA A 152 -21.72 26.83 11.72
CA ALA A 152 -22.77 25.88 11.30
C ALA A 152 -23.48 26.28 9.99
N ASP A 153 -23.09 27.40 9.39
CA ASP A 153 -23.76 28.03 8.25
C ASP A 153 -23.90 27.13 7.03
N ARG A 154 -22.86 26.33 6.71
CA ARG A 154 -22.86 25.40 5.55
C ARG A 154 -23.28 26.08 4.23
N GLY A 155 -22.90 27.34 4.05
CA GLY A 155 -23.22 28.14 2.88
C GLY A 155 -24.66 28.67 2.84
N PHE A 156 -25.41 28.62 3.95
CA PHE A 156 -26.75 29.17 4.03
C PHE A 156 -26.76 30.69 3.91
N SER A 157 -25.78 31.38 4.51
CA SER A 157 -25.64 32.84 4.42
C SER A 157 -25.47 33.33 2.97
N ALA A 158 -24.91 32.51 2.10
CA ALA A 158 -24.75 32.79 0.67
C ALA A 158 -26.00 32.43 -0.17
N SER A 159 -27.07 31.94 0.46
CA SER A 159 -28.30 31.54 -0.23
C SER A 159 -29.28 32.71 -0.40
N VAL A 160 -30.16 32.59 -1.39
CA VAL A 160 -31.21 33.59 -1.69
C VAL A 160 -32.18 33.80 -0.52
N LEU A 161 -32.35 32.80 0.34
CA LEU A 161 -33.26 32.84 1.48
C LEU A 161 -32.72 33.65 2.67
N HIS A 162 -31.41 33.90 2.74
CA HIS A 162 -30.81 34.56 3.90
C HIS A 162 -31.16 36.06 3.97
N GLY A 163 -31.31 36.72 2.82
CA GLY A 163 -31.63 38.15 2.71
C GLY A 163 -33.08 38.47 2.34
N ALA A 164 -33.97 37.48 2.35
CA ALA A 164 -35.39 37.64 1.98
C ALA A 164 -36.29 38.15 3.13
N ASN A 165 -35.70 38.71 4.19
CA ASN A 165 -36.39 39.30 5.35
C ASN A 165 -35.94 40.75 5.56
#